data_AF-N9LC18-F1
#
_entry.id   AF-N9LC18-F1
#
_cell.length_a   1.000
_cell.length_b   1.000
_cell.length_c   1.000
_cell.angle_alpha   90.00
_cell.angle_beta   90.00
_cell.angle_gamma   90.00
#
_symmetry.space_group_name_H-M   'P 1'
#
loop_
_entity.id
_entity.type
_entity.pdbx_description
1 polymer ?
#
loop_
_entity_poly.entity_id
_entity_poly.type
_entity_poly.pdbx_seq_one_letter_code
_entity_poly.pdbx_strand_id
1 'polypeptide(L)' 'MFATPDLKVIGGELCPRTGYWILSSQKGKRLYFTKGTLIPKYNKDWGEEYWIFDGNA' A
#
# COMPACT_ATOMS: atom_id res chain seq x y z
N MET A 1 -22.84 9.16 -4.79
CA MET A 1 -21.56 8.58 -5.26
C MET A 1 -20.99 7.78 -4.11
N PHE A 2 -20.99 6.45 -4.19
CA PHE A 2 -20.28 5.63 -3.20
C PHE A 2 -18.84 5.56 -3.68
N ALA A 3 -17.93 6.31 -3.03
CA ALA A 3 -16.50 6.12 -3.25
C ALA A 3 -16.20 4.66 -2.89
N THR A 4 -15.66 3.91 -3.84
CA THR A 4 -15.16 2.56 -3.57
C THR A 4 -14.16 2.67 -2.43
N PRO A 5 -14.24 1.85 -1.37
CA PRO A 5 -13.30 1.97 -0.26
C PRO A 5 -11.88 1.80 -0.82
N ASP A 6 -11.03 2.79 -0.56
CA ASP A 6 -9.63 2.76 -0.98
C ASP A 6 -8.99 1.47 -0.44
N LEU A 7 -8.59 0.58 -1.33
CA LEU A 7 -7.96 -0.68 -0.93
C LEU A 7 -6.65 -0.35 -0.22
N LYS A 8 -6.49 -0.82 1.02
CA LYS A 8 -5.32 -0.57 1.85
C LYS A 8 -4.72 -1.84 2.45
N VAL A 9 -3.41 -1.80 2.73
CA VAL A 9 -2.67 -2.89 3.36
C VAL A 9 -1.63 -2.32 4.34
N ILE A 10 -1.37 -3.02 5.44
CA ILE A 10 -0.37 -2.62 6.44
C ILE A 10 1.03 -2.99 5.93
N GLY A 11 2.02 -2.14 6.17
CA GLY A 11 3.41 -2.43 5.88
C GLY A 11 3.88 -3.68 6.63
N GLY A 12 4.54 -4.60 5.94
CA GLY A 12 4.96 -5.89 6.46
C GLY A 12 4.00 -7.04 6.13
N GLU A 13 2.79 -6.75 5.64
CA GLU A 13 1.85 -7.77 5.18
C GLU A 13 2.06 -8.15 3.71
N LEU A 14 1.44 -9.25 3.28
CA LEU A 14 1.42 -9.65 1.88
C LEU A 14 0.52 -8.72 1.05
N CYS A 15 1.01 -8.32 -0.11
CA CYS A 15 0.27 -7.50 -1.05
C CYS A 15 -0.99 -8.23 -1.52
N PRO A 16 -2.20 -7.68 -1.31
CA PRO A 16 -3.45 -8.36 -1.67
C PRO A 16 -3.74 -8.29 -3.18
N ARG A 17 -3.13 -7.32 -3.90
CA ARG A 17 -3.42 -7.03 -5.30
C ARG A 17 -2.22 -6.47 -6.05
N THR A 18 -1.92 -7.07 -7.20
CA THR A 18 -0.91 -6.56 -8.13
C THR A 18 -1.28 -5.17 -8.66
N GLY A 19 -0.34 -4.23 -8.62
CA GLY A 19 -0.53 -2.87 -9.13
C GLY A 19 0.36 -1.85 -8.42
N TYR A 20 0.05 -0.57 -8.63
CA TYR A 20 0.70 0.54 -7.95
C TYR A 20 0.05 0.84 -6.61
N TRP A 21 0.89 1.15 -5.64
CA TRP A 21 0.52 1.49 -4.28
C TRP A 21 1.30 2.71 -3.82
N ILE A 22 0.67 3.55 -3.01
CA ILE A 22 1.26 4.75 -2.40
C ILE A 22 1.29 4.61 -0.89
N LEU A 23 2.31 5.20 -0.27
CA LEU A 23 2.38 5.27 1.19
C LEU A 23 1.42 6.35 1.70
N SER A 24 0.54 6.01 2.65
CA SER A 24 -0.45 6.97 3.16
C SER A 24 0.18 8.22 3.79
N SER A 25 1.37 8.05 4.38
CA SER A 25 2.15 9.11 5.04
C SER A 25 3.06 9.90 4.08
N GLN A 26 3.29 9.44 2.85
CA GLN A 26 4.15 10.12 1.88
C GLN A 26 3.43 10.29 0.55
N LYS A 27 3.05 11.54 0.25
CA LYS A 27 2.52 11.91 -1.06
C LYS A 27 3.69 12.09 -2.04
N GLY A 28 3.74 11.25 -3.08
CA GLY A 28 4.67 11.43 -4.22
C GLY A 28 5.45 10.19 -4.62
N LYS A 29 5.48 9.13 -3.80
CA LYS A 29 6.13 7.86 -4.16
C LYS A 29 5.09 6.76 -4.32
N ARG A 30 4.93 6.27 -5.55
CA ARG A 30 4.21 5.03 -5.83
C ARG A 30 5.20 3.90 -6.11
N LEU A 31 4.89 2.70 -5.65
CA LEU A 31 5.65 1.49 -5.92
C LEU A 31 4.73 0.43 -6.51
N TYR A 32 5.28 -0.37 -7.42
CA TYR A 32 4.56 -1.51 -7.98
C TYR A 32 4.81 -2.74 -7.13
N PHE A 33 3.75 -3.43 -6.75
CA PHE A 33 3.80 -4.69 -6.01
C PHE A 33 3.04 -5.77 -6.75
N THR A 34 3.49 -7.01 -6.60
CA THR A 34 2.79 -8.19 -7.12
C THR A 34 2.02 -8.83 -5.98
N LYS A 35 0.82 -9.36 -6.26
CA LYS A 35 0.04 -10.09 -5.25
C LYS A 35 0.89 -11.18 -4.59
N GLY A 36 0.84 -11.24 -3.26
CA GLY A 36 1.59 -12.21 -2.46
C GLY A 36 3.05 -11.81 -2.17
N THR A 37 3.53 -10.65 -2.62
CA THR A 37 4.84 -10.13 -2.19
C THR A 37 4.72 -9.32 -0.91
N LEU A 38 5.74 -9.33 -0.06
CA LEU A 38 5.79 -8.49 1.13
C LEU A 38 5.75 -7.00 0.76
N ILE A 39 4.85 -6.27 1.38
CA ILE A 39 4.84 -4.82 1.38
C ILE A 39 5.90 -4.33 2.36
N PRO A 40 6.77 -3.38 1.98
CA PRO A 40 7.78 -2.87 2.89
C PRO A 40 7.12 -2.13 4.07
N LYS A 41 7.71 -2.30 5.26
CA LYS A 41 7.44 -1.50 6.45
C LYS A 41 8.68 -0.66 6.73
N TYR A 42 8.61 0.64 6.50
CA TYR A 42 9.77 1.51 6.73
C TYR A 42 9.91 1.90 8.19
N ASN A 43 8.80 2.11 8.89
CA ASN A 43 8.82 2.45 10.32
C ASN A 43 8.70 1.18 11.17
N LYS A 44 9.81 0.72 11.76
CA LYS A 44 9.82 -0.46 12.63
C LYS A 44 9.49 -0.14 14.08
N ASP A 45 9.69 1.11 14.48
CA ASP A 45 9.68 1.51 15.90
C ASP A 45 8.35 2.17 16.32
N TRP A 46 7.59 2.77 15.39
CA TRP A 46 6.36 3.50 15.73
C TRP A 46 5.24 3.36 14.68
N GLY A 47 4.04 2.98 15.16
CA GLY A 47 2.78 3.07 14.41
C GLY A 47 2.59 2.05 13.29
N GLU A 48 1.37 2.04 12.76
CA GLU A 48 1.01 1.27 11.58
C GLU A 48 1.23 2.12 10.32
N GLU A 49 2.01 1.60 9.39
CA GLU A 49 2.21 2.20 8.09
C GLU A 49 1.22 1.59 7.10
N TYR A 50 0.44 2.42 6.42
CA TYR A 50 -0.55 1.94 5.46
C TYR A 50 -0.13 2.27 4.04
N TRP A 51 -0.32 1.30 3.16
CA TRP A 51 -0.22 1.45 1.72
C TRP A 51 -1.61 1.47 1.11
N ILE A 52 -1.87 2.43 0.23
CA ILE A 52 -3.15 2.62 -0.46
C ILE A 52 -2.97 2.27 -1.93
N PHE A 53 -3.91 1.52 -2.49
CA PHE A 53 -3.90 1.14 -3.90
C PHE A 53 -4.15 2.37 -4.78
N ASP A 54 -3.24 2.62 -5.70
CA ASP A 54 -3.25 3.79 -6.61
C ASP A 54 -3.80 3.42 -8.00
N GLY A 55 -3.65 2.16 -8.41
CA GLY A 55 -4.17 1.69 -9.69
C GLY A 55 -3.45 0.47 -10.24
N ASN A 56 -3.96 -0.08 -11.35
CA ASN A 56 -3.24 -1.10 -12.10
C ASN A 56 -2.08 -0.46 -12.88
N ALA A 57 -1.12 -1.28 -13.34
CA ALA A 57 -0.17 -0.84 -14.38
C ALA A 57 -0.81 -0.78 -15.76
#